data_AF-A0A7X6A210-F1
#
_entry.id   AF-A0A7X6A210-F1
#
_cell.length_a   1.000
_cell.length_b   1.000
_cell.length_c   1.000
_cell.angle_alpha   90.00
_cell.angle_beta   90.00
_cell.angle_gamma   90.00
#
_symmetry.space_group_name_H-M   'P 1'
#
loop_
_entity.id
_entity.type
_entity.pdbx_description
1 polymer ?
#
loop_
_entity_poly.entity_id
_entity_poly.type
_entity_poly.pdbx_seq_one_letter_code
_entity_poly.pdbx_strand_id
1 'polypeptide(L)'
;MDDLLALARQHPAVVGVVGWFDLLDFPDRVPDDPRLVGVRSPPTDQTDPDALTDPAHLRGVRAAADAGLAIDLLLRPSALIGAARLAAAVPDARLVLDHLGNPTTATPEWRTGMQALAECPNVTVKLSGIAHLATDDLRALVDVALELFGSERLLFGSDWPVCTQAGSRAEVIRRTTALLPPATHNDVFHGTAQRIYRPRETAPCPNTPAGRSSRPPAL
;
A
#
# COMPACT_ATOMS: atom_id res chain seq x y z
N MET A 1 3.44 -17.48 -8.04
CA MET A 1 3.54 -17.18 -6.60
C MET A 1 4.81 -17.79 -6.03
N ASP A 2 4.95 -19.11 -6.15
CA ASP A 2 6.02 -19.89 -5.51
C ASP A 2 7.42 -19.41 -5.90
N ASP A 3 7.61 -18.97 -7.14
CA ASP A 3 8.88 -18.43 -7.62
C ASP A 3 9.32 -17.15 -6.89
N LEU A 4 8.37 -16.26 -6.53
CA LEU A 4 8.68 -15.01 -5.82
C LEU A 4 9.00 -15.27 -4.35
N LEU A 5 8.27 -16.18 -3.70
CA LEU A 5 8.57 -16.59 -2.32
C LEU A 5 9.90 -17.34 -2.24
N ALA A 6 10.21 -18.20 -3.22
CA ALA A 6 11.50 -18.87 -3.32
C ALA A 6 12.65 -17.85 -3.47
N LEU A 7 12.48 -16.83 -4.33
CA LEU A 7 13.44 -15.74 -4.47
C LEU A 7 13.60 -14.97 -3.15
N ALA A 8 12.51 -14.62 -2.48
CA ALA A 8 12.54 -13.89 -1.22
C ALA A 8 13.26 -14.65 -0.08
N ARG A 9 13.25 -15.99 -0.11
CA ARG A 9 14.03 -16.81 0.82
C ARG A 9 15.53 -16.74 0.58
N GLN A 10 15.95 -16.51 -0.66
CA GLN A 10 17.36 -16.46 -1.07
C GLN A 10 17.96 -15.04 -0.96
N HIS A 11 17.13 -14.00 -0.93
CA HIS A 11 17.56 -12.62 -0.93
C HIS A 11 17.07 -11.86 0.32
N PRO A 12 17.91 -11.68 1.36
CA PRO A 12 17.52 -11.00 2.60
C PRO A 12 17.01 -9.56 2.44
N ALA A 13 17.35 -8.90 1.32
CA ALA A 13 16.83 -7.57 0.98
C ALA A 13 15.34 -7.58 0.62
N VAL A 14 14.78 -8.75 0.27
CA VAL A 14 13.34 -8.92 -0.01
C VAL A 14 12.63 -9.25 1.31
N VAL A 15 11.99 -8.23 1.87
CA VAL A 15 11.31 -8.33 3.17
C VAL A 15 9.83 -8.73 3.05
N GLY A 16 9.29 -8.84 1.85
CA GLY A 16 7.91 -9.27 1.65
C GLY A 16 7.58 -9.45 0.17
N VAL A 17 6.56 -10.26 -0.08
CA VAL A 17 5.98 -10.56 -1.39
C VAL A 17 4.49 -10.22 -1.32
N VAL A 18 4.05 -9.39 -2.25
CA VAL A 18 2.63 -9.23 -2.57
C VAL A 18 2.32 -10.26 -3.65
N GLY A 19 1.45 -11.19 -3.31
CA GLY A 19 1.12 -12.33 -4.15
C GLY A 19 0.01 -12.03 -5.16
N TRP A 20 0.00 -12.75 -6.28
CA TRP A 20 -1.12 -12.73 -7.23
C TRP A 20 -2.23 -13.73 -6.82
N PHE A 21 -3.43 -13.22 -6.51
CA PHE A 21 -4.61 -14.02 -6.16
C PHE A 21 -5.86 -13.40 -6.80
N ASP A 22 -6.79 -14.22 -7.28
CA ASP A 22 -8.10 -13.72 -7.70
C ASP A 22 -8.98 -13.47 -6.47
N LEU A 23 -9.48 -12.25 -6.29
CA LEU A 23 -10.38 -11.92 -5.18
C LEU A 23 -11.82 -12.39 -5.44
N LEU A 24 -12.20 -12.76 -6.66
CA LEU A 24 -13.49 -13.38 -6.94
C LEU A 24 -13.52 -14.87 -6.57
N ASP A 25 -12.35 -15.50 -6.55
CA ASP A 25 -12.14 -16.91 -6.22
C ASP A 25 -10.96 -17.06 -5.25
N PHE A 26 -11.01 -16.30 -4.15
CA PHE A 26 -9.92 -16.29 -3.18
C PHE A 26 -9.86 -17.64 -2.45
N PRO A 27 -8.69 -18.29 -2.35
CA PRO A 27 -8.60 -19.64 -1.81
C PRO A 27 -8.82 -19.66 -0.29
N ASP A 28 -9.40 -20.75 0.20
CA ASP A 28 -9.59 -20.98 1.65
C ASP A 28 -8.26 -21.02 2.44
N ARG A 29 -7.15 -21.29 1.75
CA ARG A 29 -5.82 -21.37 2.35
C ARG A 29 -4.79 -20.66 1.48
N VAL A 30 -3.99 -19.81 2.12
CA VAL A 30 -2.81 -19.18 1.54
C VAL A 30 -1.54 -19.91 1.99
N PRO A 31 -0.41 -19.77 1.26
CA PRO A 31 0.88 -20.28 1.70
C PRO A 31 1.24 -19.78 3.11
N ASP A 32 1.66 -20.71 3.97
CA ASP A 32 2.17 -20.39 5.31
C ASP A 32 3.64 -19.95 5.23
N ASP A 33 3.87 -18.74 4.70
CA ASP A 33 5.19 -18.09 4.67
C ASP A 33 5.05 -16.65 5.19
N PRO A 34 5.80 -16.24 6.24
CA PRO A 34 5.71 -14.89 6.79
C PRO A 34 6.13 -13.78 5.81
N ARG A 35 6.74 -14.14 4.67
CA ARG A 35 7.06 -13.20 3.59
C ARG A 35 5.85 -12.91 2.71
N LEU A 36 4.78 -13.70 2.75
CA LEU A 36 3.54 -13.34 2.07
C LEU A 36 2.84 -12.26 2.91
N VAL A 37 2.97 -11.01 2.47
CA VAL A 37 2.53 -9.82 3.25
C VAL A 37 1.28 -9.16 2.68
N GLY A 38 0.93 -9.51 1.45
CA GLY A 38 -0.22 -8.96 0.76
C GLY A 38 -0.61 -9.75 -0.46
N VAL A 39 -1.71 -9.33 -1.07
CA VAL A 39 -2.22 -9.86 -2.32
C VAL A 39 -2.54 -8.72 -3.27
N ARG A 40 -2.44 -9.00 -4.56
CA ARG A 40 -2.88 -8.15 -5.66
C ARG A 40 -3.72 -9.01 -6.59
N SER A 41 -4.88 -8.51 -6.96
CA SER A 41 -5.80 -9.18 -7.88
C SER A 41 -5.57 -8.74 -9.32
N PRO A 42 -5.91 -9.58 -10.32
CA PRO A 42 -6.17 -9.07 -11.66
C PRO A 42 -7.08 -7.83 -11.60
N PRO A 43 -6.89 -6.85 -12.50
CA PRO A 43 -7.80 -5.72 -12.60
C PRO A 43 -9.22 -6.23 -12.76
N THR A 44 -10.08 -5.96 -11.77
CA THR A 44 -11.52 -6.11 -11.88
C THR A 44 -12.05 -5.24 -13.03
N ASP A 45 -13.23 -5.51 -13.55
CA ASP A 45 -13.85 -4.60 -14.51
C ASP A 45 -13.96 -3.19 -13.90
N GLN A 46 -13.23 -2.25 -14.49
CA GLN A 46 -13.14 -0.86 -14.01
C GLN A 46 -14.09 0.06 -14.79
N THR A 47 -14.87 -0.51 -15.71
CA THR A 47 -15.94 0.17 -16.44
C THR A 47 -17.29 0.02 -15.73
N ASP A 48 -17.45 -1.04 -14.95
CA ASP A 48 -18.57 -1.23 -14.03
C ASP A 48 -18.28 -0.54 -12.69
N PRO A 49 -19.08 0.49 -12.29
CA PRO A 49 -18.89 1.21 -11.04
C PRO A 49 -19.11 0.33 -9.79
N ASP A 50 -19.78 -0.81 -9.92
CA ASP A 50 -20.18 -1.66 -8.79
C ASP A 50 -19.34 -2.93 -8.67
N ALA A 51 -18.43 -3.21 -9.61
CA ALA A 51 -17.64 -4.44 -9.64
C ALA A 51 -16.69 -4.63 -8.44
N LEU A 52 -16.24 -3.52 -7.81
CA LEU A 52 -15.45 -3.57 -6.56
C LEU A 52 -16.32 -3.86 -5.33
N THR A 53 -17.62 -3.65 -5.43
CA THR A 53 -18.61 -3.91 -4.38
C THR A 53 -19.44 -5.16 -4.64
N ASP A 54 -19.14 -5.90 -5.71
CA ASP A 54 -19.76 -7.20 -5.97
C ASP A 54 -19.60 -8.11 -4.74
N PRO A 55 -20.67 -8.81 -4.31
CA PRO A 55 -20.61 -9.65 -3.12
C PRO A 55 -19.52 -10.72 -3.16
N ALA A 56 -19.13 -11.26 -4.32
CA ALA A 56 -18.03 -12.22 -4.43
C ALA A 56 -16.68 -11.53 -4.20
N HIS A 57 -16.47 -10.36 -4.79
CA HIS A 57 -15.27 -9.56 -4.55
C HIS A 57 -15.13 -9.21 -3.06
N LEU A 58 -16.21 -8.71 -2.43
CA LEU A 58 -16.20 -8.37 -1.01
C LEU A 58 -15.87 -9.58 -0.12
N ARG A 59 -16.30 -10.80 -0.50
CA ARG A 59 -15.92 -12.03 0.22
C ARG A 59 -14.42 -12.30 0.12
N GLY A 60 -13.82 -12.19 -1.08
CA GLY A 60 -12.38 -12.41 -1.23
C GLY A 60 -11.53 -11.37 -0.51
N VAL A 61 -11.93 -10.10 -0.50
CA VAL A 61 -11.23 -9.05 0.26
C VAL A 61 -11.28 -9.32 1.76
N ARG A 62 -12.44 -9.76 2.28
CA ARG A 62 -12.56 -10.17 3.69
C ARG A 62 -11.67 -11.38 3.99
N ALA A 63 -11.69 -12.42 3.14
CA ALA A 63 -10.86 -13.59 3.32
C ALA A 63 -9.35 -13.25 3.32
N ALA A 64 -8.90 -12.36 2.43
CA ALA A 64 -7.53 -11.88 2.41
C ALA A 64 -7.17 -11.08 3.67
N ALA A 65 -8.08 -10.22 4.14
CA ALA A 65 -7.91 -9.46 5.37
C ALA A 65 -7.82 -10.37 6.61
N ASP A 66 -8.70 -11.38 6.71
CA ASP A 66 -8.73 -12.39 7.77
C ASP A 66 -7.44 -13.24 7.78
N ALA A 67 -6.88 -13.52 6.60
CA ALA A 67 -5.57 -14.14 6.45
C ALA A 67 -4.40 -13.23 6.89
N GLY A 68 -4.67 -11.98 7.27
CA GLY A 68 -3.65 -11.03 7.70
C GLY A 68 -2.85 -10.45 6.55
N LEU A 69 -3.40 -10.41 5.34
CA LEU A 69 -2.75 -9.86 4.15
C LEU A 69 -3.25 -8.44 3.84
N ALA A 70 -2.35 -7.56 3.39
CA ALA A 70 -2.75 -6.30 2.76
C ALA A 70 -3.28 -6.57 1.34
N ILE A 71 -4.11 -5.68 0.81
CA ILE A 71 -4.68 -5.80 -0.54
C ILE A 71 -4.24 -4.61 -1.38
N ASP A 72 -3.44 -4.88 -2.40
CA ASP A 72 -2.98 -3.90 -3.38
C ASP A 72 -4.02 -3.76 -4.50
N LEU A 73 -4.45 -2.52 -4.76
CA LEU A 73 -5.47 -2.17 -5.74
C LEU A 73 -4.84 -1.46 -6.94
N LEU A 74 -4.78 -2.15 -8.08
CA LEU A 74 -4.35 -1.58 -9.35
C LEU A 74 -5.54 -1.02 -10.12
N LEU A 75 -5.77 0.29 -10.01
CA LEU A 75 -6.99 0.95 -10.50
C LEU A 75 -6.69 2.15 -11.39
N ARG A 76 -7.68 2.55 -12.19
CA ARG A 76 -7.74 3.82 -12.92
C ARG A 76 -8.59 4.86 -12.19
N PRO A 77 -8.49 6.16 -12.55
CA PRO A 77 -9.27 7.22 -11.90
C PRO A 77 -10.78 6.94 -11.81
N SER A 78 -11.36 6.35 -12.87
CA SER A 78 -12.79 6.02 -12.93
C SER A 78 -13.27 5.04 -11.86
N ALA A 79 -12.37 4.20 -11.33
CA ALA A 79 -12.71 3.17 -10.34
C ALA A 79 -12.51 3.63 -8.89
N LEU A 80 -11.96 4.82 -8.64
CA LEU A 80 -11.58 5.25 -7.28
C LEU A 80 -12.79 5.45 -6.36
N ILE A 81 -13.95 5.85 -6.90
CA ILE A 81 -15.19 5.94 -6.13
C ILE A 81 -15.68 4.54 -5.72
N GLY A 82 -15.61 3.56 -6.62
CA GLY A 82 -15.89 2.17 -6.29
C GLY A 82 -14.94 1.62 -5.22
N ALA A 83 -13.66 2.00 -5.28
CA ALA A 83 -12.67 1.62 -4.28
C ALA A 83 -12.95 2.23 -2.90
N ALA A 84 -13.45 3.47 -2.84
CA ALA A 84 -13.88 4.07 -1.58
C ALA A 84 -15.09 3.34 -0.98
N ARG A 85 -16.05 2.90 -1.81
CA ARG A 85 -17.17 2.06 -1.37
C ARG A 85 -16.70 0.70 -0.85
N LEU A 86 -15.75 0.07 -1.54
CA LEU A 86 -15.10 -1.17 -1.08
C LEU A 86 -14.44 -0.96 0.29
N ALA A 87 -13.65 0.11 0.44
CA ALA A 87 -12.96 0.43 1.68
C ALA A 87 -13.92 0.62 2.85
N ALA A 88 -15.03 1.31 2.64
CA ALA A 88 -16.10 1.48 3.63
C ALA A 88 -16.82 0.16 3.96
N ALA A 89 -16.96 -0.75 2.99
CA ALA A 89 -17.63 -2.04 3.16
C ALA A 89 -16.78 -3.10 3.90
N VAL A 90 -15.45 -2.90 3.95
CA VAL A 90 -14.49 -3.79 4.63
C VAL A 90 -13.48 -2.94 5.43
N PRO A 91 -13.90 -2.27 6.51
CA PRO A 91 -13.06 -1.33 7.25
C PRO A 91 -11.81 -1.96 7.89
N ASP A 92 -11.84 -3.28 8.16
CA ASP A 92 -10.71 -4.02 8.73
C ASP A 92 -9.63 -4.39 7.70
N ALA A 93 -9.93 -4.25 6.40
CA ALA A 93 -8.96 -4.53 5.33
C ALA A 93 -7.91 -3.42 5.23
N ARG A 94 -6.63 -3.77 5.12
CA ARG A 94 -5.56 -2.83 4.76
C ARG A 94 -5.47 -2.71 3.25
N LEU A 95 -6.03 -1.64 2.70
CA LEU A 95 -6.08 -1.40 1.26
C LEU A 95 -4.95 -0.47 0.84
N VAL A 96 -4.27 -0.82 -0.24
CA VAL A 96 -3.17 -0.04 -0.78
C VAL A 96 -3.44 0.31 -2.23
N LEU A 97 -3.76 1.57 -2.51
CA LEU A 97 -3.95 2.07 -3.86
C LEU A 97 -2.59 2.17 -4.56
N ASP A 98 -2.40 1.38 -5.63
CA ASP A 98 -1.19 1.44 -6.42
C ASP A 98 -1.15 2.69 -7.31
N HIS A 99 0.05 3.21 -7.50
CA HIS A 99 0.37 4.22 -8.52
C HIS A 99 -0.53 5.47 -8.49
N LEU A 100 -0.92 5.93 -7.29
CA LEU A 100 -1.88 7.02 -7.11
C LEU A 100 -3.24 6.78 -7.80
N GLY A 101 -3.58 5.55 -8.19
CA GLY A 101 -4.75 5.26 -9.02
C GLY A 101 -4.54 5.50 -10.52
N ASN A 102 -3.29 5.41 -10.99
CA ASN A 102 -2.86 5.59 -12.39
C ASN A 102 -3.37 6.85 -13.11
N PRO A 103 -3.37 8.05 -12.49
CA PRO A 103 -3.62 9.28 -13.22
C PRO A 103 -2.42 9.65 -14.11
N THR A 104 -2.69 10.35 -15.21
CA THR A 104 -1.65 11.07 -15.97
C THR A 104 -1.48 12.52 -15.50
N THR A 105 -2.50 13.09 -14.85
CA THR A 105 -2.51 14.41 -14.23
C THR A 105 -3.62 14.48 -13.18
N ALA A 106 -3.64 15.54 -12.36
CA ALA A 106 -4.59 15.71 -11.25
C ALA A 106 -5.97 16.19 -11.73
N THR A 107 -6.66 15.39 -12.55
CA THR A 107 -7.98 15.71 -13.10
C THR A 107 -9.05 15.84 -12.00
N PRO A 108 -10.18 16.53 -12.26
CA PRO A 108 -11.29 16.60 -11.30
C PRO A 108 -11.84 15.22 -10.89
N GLU A 109 -11.94 14.29 -11.84
CA GLU A 109 -12.38 12.90 -11.57
C GLU A 109 -11.44 12.21 -10.58
N TRP A 110 -10.13 12.26 -10.86
CA TRP A 110 -9.13 11.68 -9.97
C TRP A 110 -9.16 12.32 -8.58
N ARG A 111 -9.23 13.66 -8.50
CA ARG A 111 -9.30 14.38 -7.22
C ARG A 111 -10.52 13.96 -6.40
N THR A 112 -11.69 13.86 -7.04
CA THR A 112 -12.93 13.44 -6.40
C THR A 112 -12.81 12.01 -5.85
N GLY A 113 -12.22 11.10 -6.62
CA GLY A 113 -11.93 9.73 -6.19
C GLY A 113 -10.96 9.67 -5.00
N MET A 114 -9.88 10.44 -5.06
CA MET A 114 -8.88 10.52 -4.00
C MET A 114 -9.44 11.12 -2.71
N GLN A 115 -10.31 12.14 -2.81
CA GLN A 115 -11.02 12.70 -1.66
C GLN A 115 -11.90 11.64 -0.99
N ALA A 116 -12.70 10.90 -1.76
CA ALA A 116 -13.54 9.84 -1.23
C ALA A 116 -12.72 8.72 -0.54
N LEU A 117 -11.57 8.35 -1.11
CA LEU A 117 -10.64 7.40 -0.50
C LEU A 117 -9.97 7.94 0.76
N ALA A 118 -9.71 9.24 0.83
CA ALA A 118 -9.06 9.85 1.99
C ALA A 118 -9.94 9.79 3.25
N GLU A 119 -11.27 9.80 3.09
CA GLU A 119 -12.26 9.58 4.16
C GLU A 119 -12.22 8.15 4.72
N CYS A 120 -11.57 7.21 4.03
CA CYS A 120 -11.42 5.83 4.48
C CYS A 120 -10.08 5.65 5.20
N PRO A 121 -10.06 5.47 6.54
CA PRO A 121 -8.80 5.41 7.31
C PRO A 121 -7.96 4.16 7.00
N ASN A 122 -8.58 3.14 6.41
CA ASN A 122 -7.96 1.87 6.04
C ASN A 122 -7.33 1.88 4.62
N VAL A 123 -7.30 3.03 3.94
CA VAL A 123 -6.66 3.22 2.63
C VAL A 123 -5.30 3.90 2.77
N THR A 124 -4.28 3.28 2.19
CA THR A 124 -2.93 3.82 1.97
C THR A 124 -2.70 4.02 0.48
N VAL A 125 -1.87 4.99 0.08
CA VAL A 125 -1.58 5.27 -1.34
C VAL A 125 -0.08 5.12 -1.63
N LYS A 126 0.24 4.44 -2.73
CA LYS A 126 1.63 4.33 -3.20
C LYS A 126 1.99 5.47 -4.14
N LEU A 127 3.08 6.15 -3.81
CA LEU A 127 3.81 7.03 -4.72
C LEU A 127 4.72 6.17 -5.62
N SER A 128 4.14 5.56 -6.64
CA SER A 128 4.80 4.62 -7.56
C SER A 128 4.22 4.71 -8.98
N GLY A 129 4.82 4.06 -9.98
CA GLY A 129 4.32 4.11 -11.38
C GLY A 129 4.46 5.49 -12.04
N ILE A 130 5.21 6.40 -11.42
CA ILE A 130 5.28 7.83 -11.75
C ILE A 130 6.40 8.22 -12.72
N ALA A 131 7.23 7.26 -13.16
CA ALA A 131 8.45 7.56 -13.92
C ALA A 131 8.18 8.35 -15.22
N HIS A 132 7.06 8.05 -15.88
CA HIS A 132 6.64 8.63 -17.15
C HIS A 132 6.00 10.03 -17.02
N LEU A 133 5.64 10.46 -15.81
CA LEU A 133 4.94 11.72 -15.60
C LEU A 133 5.87 12.91 -15.77
N ALA A 134 5.35 14.01 -16.33
CA ALA A 134 6.04 15.29 -16.31
C ALA A 134 6.21 15.80 -14.87
N THR A 135 7.20 16.65 -14.62
CA THR A 135 7.50 17.15 -13.27
C THR A 135 6.32 17.90 -12.65
N ASP A 136 5.61 18.72 -13.43
CA ASP A 136 4.50 19.52 -12.92
C ASP A 136 3.26 18.67 -12.62
N ASP A 137 2.94 17.70 -13.49
CA ASP A 137 1.87 16.74 -13.23
C ASP A 137 2.17 15.89 -11.99
N LEU A 138 3.41 15.38 -11.86
CA LEU A 138 3.83 14.62 -10.69
C LEU A 138 3.73 15.46 -9.41
N ARG A 139 4.17 16.72 -9.44
CA ARG A 139 4.05 17.62 -8.29
C ARG A 139 2.58 17.82 -7.91
N ALA A 140 1.71 18.13 -8.87
CA ALA A 140 0.29 18.34 -8.63
C ALA A 140 -0.40 17.11 -8.01
N LEU A 141 0.01 15.90 -8.42
CA LEU A 141 -0.51 14.65 -7.86
C LEU A 141 0.02 14.39 -6.44
N VAL A 142 1.32 14.58 -6.21
CA VAL A 142 1.95 14.38 -4.89
C VAL A 142 1.42 15.38 -3.85
N ASP A 143 1.27 16.65 -4.23
CA ASP A 143 0.76 17.69 -3.33
C ASP A 143 -0.65 17.33 -2.84
N VAL A 144 -1.54 16.88 -3.72
CA VAL A 144 -2.90 16.44 -3.38
C VAL A 144 -2.89 15.19 -2.51
N ALA A 145 -2.06 14.20 -2.86
CA ALA A 145 -1.95 12.98 -2.08
C ALA A 145 -1.46 13.28 -0.66
N LEU A 146 -0.50 14.19 -0.51
CA LEU A 146 0.02 14.59 0.80
C LEU A 146 -1.01 15.38 1.61
N GLU A 147 -1.74 16.30 0.98
CA GLU A 147 -2.81 17.08 1.60
C GLU A 147 -3.93 16.18 2.14
N LEU A 148 -4.39 15.21 1.33
CA LEU A 148 -5.54 14.38 1.67
C LEU A 148 -5.19 13.22 2.61
N PHE A 149 -4.05 12.55 2.40
CA PHE A 149 -3.72 11.32 3.11
C PHE A 149 -2.80 11.55 4.31
N GLY A 150 -2.00 12.62 4.29
CA GLY A 150 -0.86 12.78 5.20
C GLY A 150 0.25 11.77 4.90
N SER A 151 1.47 12.04 5.39
CA SER A 151 2.62 11.16 5.13
C SER A 151 2.46 9.75 5.70
N GLU A 152 1.71 9.61 6.80
CA GLU A 152 1.49 8.34 7.48
C GLU A 152 0.68 7.30 6.69
N ARG A 153 -0.04 7.74 5.64
CA ARG A 153 -0.81 6.91 4.69
C ARG A 153 -0.26 6.96 3.26
N LEU A 154 0.96 7.47 3.08
CA LEU A 154 1.68 7.42 1.81
C LEU A 154 2.90 6.51 1.94
N LEU A 155 3.18 5.73 0.89
CA LEU A 155 4.41 4.94 0.81
C LEU A 155 5.05 5.01 -0.57
N PHE A 156 6.37 4.94 -0.63
CA PHE A 156 7.13 4.96 -1.88
C PHE A 156 7.19 3.58 -2.53
N GLY A 157 7.14 3.54 -3.87
CA GLY A 157 7.55 2.38 -4.65
C GLY A 157 8.20 2.81 -5.97
N SER A 158 9.35 2.24 -6.32
CA SER A 158 10.04 2.64 -7.56
C SER A 158 9.40 2.08 -8.82
N ASP A 159 8.55 1.06 -8.69
CA ASP A 159 7.95 0.32 -9.81
C ASP A 159 9.01 -0.32 -10.74
N TRP A 160 10.13 -0.76 -10.16
CA TRP A 160 11.17 -1.43 -10.94
C TRP A 160 10.75 -2.88 -11.22
N PRO A 161 10.99 -3.43 -12.43
CA PRO A 161 11.72 -2.83 -13.55
C PRO A 161 10.90 -1.96 -14.49
N VAL A 162 9.57 -1.88 -14.37
CA VAL A 162 8.69 -1.12 -15.29
C VAL A 162 9.13 0.33 -15.45
N CYS A 163 9.57 0.98 -14.37
CA CYS A 163 10.06 2.35 -14.41
C CYS A 163 11.16 2.59 -15.46
N THR A 164 11.98 1.58 -15.80
CA THR A 164 13.09 1.70 -16.76
C THR A 164 12.65 1.97 -18.19
N GLN A 165 11.36 1.86 -18.48
CA GLN A 165 10.77 2.28 -19.75
C GLN A 165 10.76 3.81 -19.93
N ALA A 166 10.77 4.56 -18.83
CA ALA A 166 10.69 6.02 -18.84
C ALA A 166 11.80 6.74 -18.04
N GLY A 167 12.51 6.03 -17.15
CA GLY A 167 13.60 6.61 -16.37
C GLY A 167 14.30 5.60 -15.46
N SER A 168 15.45 5.98 -14.89
CA SER A 168 16.17 5.07 -13.99
C SER A 168 15.49 4.96 -12.61
N ARG A 169 15.69 3.84 -11.91
CA ARG A 169 15.24 3.69 -10.50
C ARG A 169 15.77 4.81 -9.60
N ALA A 170 17.04 5.20 -9.79
CA ALA A 170 17.66 6.28 -9.04
C ALA A 170 17.01 7.64 -9.31
N GLU A 171 16.60 7.88 -10.56
CA GLU A 171 15.89 9.09 -10.93
C GLU A 171 14.49 9.15 -10.31
N VAL A 172 13.74 8.05 -10.29
CA VAL A 172 12.44 7.98 -9.61
C VAL A 172 12.59 8.31 -8.13
N ILE A 173 13.57 7.70 -7.44
CA ILE A 173 13.84 8.00 -6.02
C ILE A 173 14.15 9.49 -5.84
N ARG A 174 15.05 10.05 -6.66
CA ARG A 174 15.45 11.47 -6.58
C ARG A 174 14.27 12.41 -6.80
N ARG A 175 13.45 12.16 -7.83
CA ARG A 175 12.28 12.98 -8.18
C ARG A 175 11.25 12.96 -7.06
N THR A 176 10.90 11.79 -6.52
CA THR A 176 9.95 11.70 -5.41
C THR A 176 10.49 12.36 -4.14
N THR A 177 11.76 12.11 -3.80
CA THR A 177 12.39 12.71 -2.61
C THR A 177 12.37 14.25 -2.67
N ALA A 178 12.64 14.82 -3.85
CA ALA A 178 12.66 16.27 -4.04
C ALA A 178 11.27 16.94 -3.96
N LEU A 179 10.19 16.18 -4.11
CA LEU A 179 8.81 16.69 -4.01
C LEU A 179 8.24 16.59 -2.59
N LEU A 180 8.86 15.79 -1.73
CA LEU A 180 8.37 15.55 -0.37
C LEU A 180 9.10 16.44 0.65
N PRO A 181 8.38 17.07 1.60
CA PRO A 181 9.01 17.76 2.72
C PRO A 181 9.90 16.79 3.52
N PRO A 182 11.11 17.18 3.95
CA PRO A 182 12.03 16.28 4.66
C PRO A 182 11.42 15.57 5.88
N ALA A 183 10.53 16.25 6.62
CA ALA A 183 9.84 15.68 7.78
C ALA A 183 8.97 14.45 7.45
N THR A 184 8.52 14.31 6.20
CA THR A 184 7.65 13.21 5.75
C THR A 184 8.44 11.98 5.27
N HIS A 185 9.76 12.10 5.09
CA HIS A 185 10.56 11.07 4.42
C HIS A 185 10.56 9.74 5.18
N ASN A 186 10.62 9.77 6.52
CA ASN A 186 10.62 8.55 7.31
C ASN A 186 9.32 7.76 7.15
N ASP A 187 8.17 8.42 7.12
CA ASP A 187 6.89 7.74 6.89
C ASP A 187 6.84 7.15 5.49
N VAL A 188 7.11 7.98 4.48
CA VAL A 188 6.91 7.62 3.08
C VAL A 188 7.89 6.56 2.59
N PHE A 189 9.16 6.64 2.97
CA PHE A 189 10.19 5.70 2.51
C PHE A 189 10.34 4.47 3.41
N HIS A 190 9.69 4.42 4.57
CA HIS A 190 9.90 3.34 5.54
C HIS A 190 8.65 3.01 6.39
N GLY A 191 8.24 3.93 7.25
CA GLY A 191 7.30 3.65 8.35
C GLY A 191 5.92 3.18 7.88
N THR A 192 5.37 3.80 6.83
CA THR A 192 4.06 3.43 6.30
C THR A 192 4.06 2.01 5.73
N ALA A 193 5.07 1.64 4.95
CA ALA A 193 5.18 0.29 4.39
C ALA A 193 5.31 -0.78 5.49
N GLN A 194 6.06 -0.50 6.57
CA GLN A 194 6.18 -1.42 7.70
C GLN A 194 4.84 -1.66 8.40
N ARG A 195 4.11 -0.60 8.75
CA ARG A 195 2.80 -0.72 9.41
C ARG A 195 1.79 -1.49 8.56
N ILE A 196 1.78 -1.23 7.25
CA ILE A 196 0.78 -1.79 6.34
C ILE A 196 1.09 -3.25 5.99
N TYR A 197 2.33 -3.60 5.68
CA TYR A 197 2.66 -4.96 5.25
C TYR A 197 3.11 -5.88 6.38
N ARG A 198 3.46 -5.35 7.56
CA ARG A 198 3.97 -6.15 8.69
C ARG A 198 3.34 -5.75 10.04
N PRO A 199 2.01 -5.72 10.16
CA PRO A 199 1.33 -5.26 11.38
C PRO A 199 1.61 -6.14 12.61
N ARG A 200 2.06 -7.38 12.42
CA ARG A 200 2.36 -8.34 13.51
C ARG A 200 3.73 -8.12 14.15
N GLU A 201 4.66 -7.45 13.47
CA GLU A 201 6.00 -7.15 14.02
C GLU A 201 6.02 -5.86 14.85
N THR A 202 4.98 -5.01 14.75
CA THR A 202 4.88 -3.71 15.42
C THR A 202 4.13 -3.74 16.77
N ALA A 203 3.57 -4.88 17.18
CA ALA A 203 3.01 -5.01 18.52
C ALA A 203 4.16 -5.25 19.53
N PRO A 204 4.36 -4.38 20.55
CA PRO A 204 5.30 -4.69 21.62
C PRO A 204 4.84 -5.98 22.30
N CYS A 205 5.77 -6.92 22.49
CA CYS A 205 5.53 -8.18 23.17
C CYS A 205 4.91 -7.90 24.56
N PRO A 206 3.71 -8.41 24.90
CA PRO A 206 3.19 -8.27 26.24
C PRO A 206 4.02 -9.18 27.16
N ASN A 207 4.69 -8.56 28.13
CA ASN A 207 5.56 -9.14 29.15
C ASN A 207 7.06 -9.16 28.84
N THR A 208 7.71 -8.01 29.05
CA THR A 208 9.01 -8.00 29.73
C THR A 208 8.78 -7.41 31.13
N PRO A 209 8.99 -8.15 32.24
CA PRO A 209 8.87 -7.56 33.57
C PRO A 209 9.96 -6.51 33.74
N ALA A 210 9.57 -5.30 34.15
CA ALA A 210 10.50 -4.23 34.47
C ALA A 210 11.55 -4.71 35.47
N GLY A 211 12.82 -4.56 35.12
CA GLY A 211 13.96 -4.90 35.97
C GLY A 211 13.85 -4.21 37.32
N ARG A 212 14.01 -4.99 38.40
CA ARG A 212 14.08 -4.47 39.76
C ARG A 212 15.29 -3.53 39.87
N SER A 213 15.02 -2.27 40.14
CA SER A 213 16.00 -1.28 40.58
C SER A 213 16.57 -1.71 41.93
N SER A 214 17.85 -2.07 41.95
CA SER A 214 18.63 -2.25 43.17
C SER A 214 19.13 -0.88 43.66
N ARG A 215 18.56 -0.40 44.76
CA ARG A 215 19.09 0.74 45.53
C ARG A 215 20.42 0.32 46.21
N PRO A 216 21.46 1.17 46.24
CA PRO A 216 22.68 0.86 46.98
C PRO A 216 22.46 1.11 48.50
N PRO A 217 23.26 0.47 49.38
CA PRO A 217 23.09 0.62 50.82
C PRO A 217 23.59 1.98 51.30
N ALA A 218 22.92 2.54 52.30
CA ALA A 218 23.37 3.73 53.02
C ALA A 218 24.52 3.38 53.98
N LEU A 219 25.48 4.30 54.10
CA LEU A 219 26.48 4.35 55.18
C LEU A 219 25.83 4.91 56.46
#